data_AF-A0A537LEB3-F1
#
_entry.id   AF-A0A537LEB3-F1
#
_cell.length_a   1.000
_cell.length_b   1.000
_cell.length_c   1.000
_cell.angle_alpha   90.00
_cell.angle_beta   90.00
_cell.angle_gamma   90.00
#
_symmetry.space_group_name_H-M   'P 1'
#
loop_
_entity.id
_entity.type
_entity.pdbx_description
1 polymer ?
#
loop_
_entity_poly.entity_id
_entity_poly.type
_entity_poly.pdbx_seq_one_letter_code
_entity_poly.pdbx_strand_id
1 'polypeptide(L)'
;AALHGIDVVAIVFADGAYGNVRRMQKNDYGNKLIAVDLLNPNFPKMADSYGIAGVRATSPDELRRELAAALKRRGPSLIEVPVGEMPDPWPTLVMPRIRGR
;
A
#
# COMPACT_ATOMS: atom_id res chain seq x y z
N ALA A 1 11.36 -13.01 5.11
CA ALA A 1 10.29 -13.55 5.97
C ALA A 1 10.08 -15.06 5.74
N ALA A 2 9.76 -15.50 4.51
CA ALA A 2 9.56 -16.93 4.20
C ALA A 2 10.72 -17.83 4.63
N LEU A 3 11.96 -17.51 4.21
CA LEU A 3 13.16 -18.30 4.53
C LEU A 3 13.38 -18.52 6.04
N HIS A 4 12.97 -17.57 6.87
CA HIS A 4 13.23 -17.58 8.31
C HIS A 4 11.96 -17.84 9.15
N GLY A 5 10.82 -18.13 8.51
CA GLY A 5 9.55 -18.37 9.21
C GLY A 5 9.08 -17.18 10.05
N ILE A 6 9.31 -15.94 9.60
CA ILE A 6 8.90 -14.74 10.34
C ILE A 6 7.41 -14.45 10.09
N ASP A 7 6.64 -14.41 11.18
CA ASP A 7 5.20 -14.10 11.20
C ASP A 7 4.97 -12.60 10.95
N VAL A 8 5.00 -12.20 9.68
CA VAL A 8 4.71 -10.83 9.24
C VAL A 8 3.51 -10.78 8.32
N VAL A 9 2.60 -9.83 8.56
CA VAL A 9 1.50 -9.52 7.65
C VAL A 9 1.87 -8.27 6.85
N ALA A 10 2.19 -8.44 5.57
CA ALA A 10 2.48 -7.34 4.66
C ALA A 10 1.18 -6.90 3.96
N ILE A 11 0.80 -5.63 4.12
CA ILE A 11 -0.36 -5.05 3.44
C ILE A 11 0.15 -4.09 2.37
N VAL A 12 -0.18 -4.35 1.11
CA VAL A 12 0.22 -3.53 -0.03
C VAL A 12 -1.00 -2.73 -0.50
N PHE A 13 -1.04 -1.44 -0.17
CA PHE A 13 -2.00 -0.51 -0.75
C PHE A 13 -1.55 -0.16 -2.17
N ALA A 14 -2.11 -0.86 -3.15
CA ALA A 14 -1.72 -0.75 -4.54
C ALA A 14 -2.55 0.34 -5.25
N ASP A 15 -1.98 1.53 -5.40
CA ASP A 15 -2.56 2.64 -6.18
C ASP A 15 -2.10 2.66 -7.65
N GLY A 16 -1.19 1.76 -8.02
CA GLY A 16 -0.66 1.65 -9.38
C GLY A 16 0.34 2.75 -9.74
N ALA A 17 0.91 3.46 -8.78
CA ALA A 17 1.83 4.56 -9.04
C ALA A 17 2.87 4.76 -7.93
N TYR A 18 3.88 5.58 -8.21
CA TYR A 18 4.60 6.30 -7.17
C TYR A 18 3.72 7.45 -6.66
N GLY A 19 2.65 7.13 -5.91
CA GLY A 19 1.54 8.04 -5.61
C GLY A 19 1.95 9.43 -5.09
N ASN A 20 2.92 9.49 -4.16
CA ASN A 20 3.39 10.79 -3.64
C ASN A 20 4.11 11.63 -4.71
N VAL A 21 4.94 11.00 -5.55
CA VAL A 21 5.66 11.68 -6.65
C VAL A 21 4.68 12.11 -7.74
N ARG A 22 3.70 11.25 -8.07
CA ARG A 22 2.62 11.57 -9.01
C ARG A 22 1.84 12.80 -8.56
N ARG A 23 1.48 12.86 -7.28
CA ARG A 23 0.79 14.02 -6.68
C ARG A 23 1.64 15.28 -6.72
N MET A 24 2.92 15.21 -6.37
CA MET A 24 3.83 16.35 -6.47
C MET A 24 3.94 16.85 -7.92
N GLN A 25 4.14 15.96 -8.89
CA GLN A 25 4.19 16.35 -10.31
C GLN A 25 2.89 17.02 -10.78
N LYS A 26 1.75 16.51 -10.32
CA LYS A 26 0.41 17.07 -10.56
C LYS A 26 0.25 18.47 -9.98
N ASN A 27 0.55 18.65 -8.70
CA ASN A 27 0.24 19.86 -7.96
C ASN A 27 1.30 20.96 -8.12
N ASP A 28 2.58 20.60 -8.15
CA ASP A 28 3.70 21.54 -7.99
C ASP A 28 4.49 21.74 -9.29
N TYR A 29 4.36 20.84 -10.27
CA TYR A 29 5.15 20.84 -11.51
C TYR A 29 4.30 20.89 -12.79
N GLY A 30 3.12 21.52 -12.71
CA GLY A 30 2.28 21.79 -13.88
C GLY A 30 1.69 20.53 -14.51
N ASN A 31 1.46 19.48 -13.71
CA ASN A 31 0.85 18.24 -14.13
C ASN A 31 1.59 17.49 -15.26
N LYS A 32 2.91 17.58 -15.24
CA LYS A 32 3.79 16.81 -16.13
C LYS A 32 4.12 15.46 -15.50
N LEU A 33 3.26 14.47 -15.74
CA LEU A 33 3.43 13.12 -15.21
C LEU A 33 4.49 12.35 -15.98
N ILE A 34 5.59 11.98 -15.32
CA ILE A 34 6.76 11.32 -15.92
C ILE A 34 7.22 10.18 -15.01
N ALA A 35 7.22 8.95 -15.54
CA ALA A 35 7.74 7.75 -14.87
C ALA A 35 7.13 7.49 -13.47
N VAL A 36 5.84 7.81 -13.31
CA VAL A 36 5.12 7.66 -12.04
C VAL A 36 4.10 6.53 -12.04
N ASP A 37 3.65 6.05 -13.20
CA ASP A 37 2.72 4.93 -13.28
C ASP A 37 3.46 3.59 -13.25
N LEU A 38 2.90 2.62 -12.54
CA LEU A 38 3.51 1.31 -12.30
C LEU A 38 2.70 0.19 -12.93
N LEU A 39 3.37 -0.67 -13.69
CA LEU A 39 2.86 -2.00 -14.00
C LEU A 39 3.17 -2.93 -12.83
N ASN A 40 2.22 -3.05 -11.90
CA ASN A 40 2.38 -3.91 -10.73
C ASN A 40 2.34 -5.40 -11.11
N PRO A 41 3.08 -6.26 -10.38
CA PRO A 41 2.89 -7.70 -10.50
C PRO A 41 1.52 -8.10 -9.93
N ASN A 42 1.10 -9.33 -10.23
CA ASN A 42 0.03 -9.95 -9.45
C ASN A 42 0.61 -10.34 -8.07
N PHE A 43 0.42 -9.46 -7.07
CA PHE A 43 1.01 -9.65 -5.74
C PHE A 43 0.61 -10.98 -5.07
N PRO A 44 -0.66 -11.44 -5.11
CA PRO A 44 -1.03 -12.76 -4.59
C PRO A 44 -0.25 -13.91 -5.23
N LYS A 45 -0.11 -13.93 -6.56
CA LYS A 45 0.68 -14.96 -7.26
C LYS A 45 2.17 -14.86 -6.94
N MET A 46 2.69 -13.65 -6.77
CA MET A 46 4.07 -13.46 -6.35
C MET A 46 4.30 -14.04 -4.94
N ALA A 47 3.39 -13.77 -3.99
CA ALA A 47 3.45 -14.35 -2.65
C ALA A 47 3.40 -15.90 -2.70
N ASP A 48 2.50 -16.45 -3.51
CA ASP A 48 2.36 -17.90 -3.71
C ASP A 48 3.66 -18.55 -4.22
N SER A 49 4.39 -17.90 -5.13
CA SER A 49 5.70 -18.40 -5.61
C SER A 49 6.78 -18.49 -4.52
N TYR A 50 6.60 -17.79 -3.40
CA TYR A 50 7.46 -17.87 -2.22
C TYR A 50 6.89 -18.79 -1.11
N GLY A 51 5.79 -19.50 -1.38
CA GLY A 51 5.08 -20.31 -0.38
C GLY A 51 4.37 -19.46 0.69
N ILE A 52 4.06 -18.20 0.38
CA ILE A 52 3.42 -17.23 1.29
C ILE A 52 1.94 -17.14 0.95
N ALA A 53 1.07 -17.12 1.96
CA ALA A 53 -0.36 -16.87 1.75
C ALA A 53 -0.57 -15.46 1.17
N GLY A 54 -0.99 -15.38 -0.09
CA GLY A 54 -1.29 -14.13 -0.79
C GLY A 54 -2.78 -14.00 -1.08
N VAL A 55 -3.40 -12.89 -0.66
CA VAL A 55 -4.82 -12.59 -0.93
C VAL A 55 -5.00 -11.17 -1.42
N ARG A 56 -6.11 -10.90 -2.11
CA ARG A 56 -6.54 -9.56 -2.50
C ARG A 56 -7.82 -9.21 -1.74
N ALA A 57 -7.83 -8.05 -1.08
CA ALA A 57 -8.98 -7.49 -0.39
C ALA A 57 -9.42 -6.20 -1.10
N THR A 58 -10.64 -6.18 -1.61
CA THR A 58 -11.21 -5.12 -2.46
C THR A 58 -12.14 -4.17 -1.71
N SER A 59 -12.35 -4.42 -0.41
CA SER A 59 -13.16 -3.57 0.46
C SER A 59 -12.59 -3.50 1.89
N PRO A 60 -12.98 -2.49 2.69
CA PRO A 60 -12.57 -2.41 4.10
C PRO A 60 -12.99 -3.64 4.94
N ASP A 61 -14.17 -4.21 4.65
CA ASP A 61 -14.65 -5.41 5.36
C ASP A 61 -13.87 -6.66 4.96
N GLU A 62 -13.50 -6.79 3.68
CA GLU A 62 -12.57 -7.83 3.23
C GLU A 62 -11.21 -7.67 3.88
N LEU A 63 -10.65 -6.46 3.92
CA LEU A 63 -9.37 -6.20 4.56
C LEU A 63 -9.41 -6.58 6.04
N ARG A 64 -10.48 -6.20 6.76
CA ARG A 64 -10.67 -6.58 8.17
C ARG A 64 -10.67 -8.10 8.35
N ARG A 65 -11.42 -8.82 7.52
CA ARG A 65 -11.49 -10.28 7.57
C ARG A 65 -10.15 -10.94 7.25
N GLU A 66 -9.50 -10.53 6.16
CA GLU A 66 -8.25 -11.13 5.71
C GLU A 66 -7.10 -10.82 6.66
N LEU A 67 -7.08 -9.63 7.27
CA LEU A 67 -6.13 -9.29 8.32
C LEU A 67 -6.31 -10.19 9.55
N ALA A 68 -7.56 -10.37 10.01
CA ALA A 68 -7.85 -11.26 11.14
C ALA A 68 -7.48 -12.72 10.83
N ALA A 69 -7.62 -13.17 9.59
CA ALA A 69 -7.19 -14.49 9.16
C ALA A 69 -5.65 -14.58 9.10
N ALA A 70 -4.97 -13.58 8.54
CA ALA A 70 -3.51 -13.52 8.42
C ALA A 70 -2.82 -13.55 9.79
N LEU A 71 -3.33 -12.80 10.77
CA LEU A 71 -2.80 -12.77 12.14
C LEU A 71 -2.93 -14.11 12.89
N LYS A 72 -3.78 -15.03 12.42
CA LYS A 72 -3.94 -16.38 12.98
C LYS A 72 -3.07 -17.43 12.27
N ARG A 73 -2.52 -17.12 11.10
CA ARG A 73 -1.65 -18.03 10.34
C ARG A 73 -0.23 -17.99 10.94
N ARG A 74 0.45 -19.13 10.91
CA ARG A 74 1.90 -19.17 11.10
C ARG A 74 2.58 -18.89 9.77
N GLY A 75 3.70 -18.20 9.81
CA GLY A 75 4.44 -17.74 8.65
C GLY A 75 3.95 -16.40 8.11
N PRO A 76 4.67 -15.84 7.12
CA PRO A 76 4.29 -14.57 6.51
C PRO A 76 2.96 -14.66 5.75
N SER A 77 2.31 -13.50 5.60
CA SER A 77 1.13 -13.31 4.75
C SER A 77 1.24 -12.02 3.96
N LEU A 78 0.68 -11.99 2.76
CA LEU A 78 0.56 -10.80 1.92
C LEU A 78 -0.92 -10.52 1.64
N ILE A 79 -1.35 -9.27 1.87
CA ILE A 79 -2.67 -8.77 1.52
C ILE A 79 -2.49 -7.60 0.56
N GLU A 80 -2.94 -7.77 -0.68
CA GLU A 80 -3.05 -6.66 -1.62
C GLU A 80 -4.38 -5.94 -1.41
N VAL A 81 -4.34 -4.62 -1.32
CA VAL A 81 -5.51 -3.74 -1.22
C VAL A 81 -5.47 -2.77 -2.39
N PRO A 82 -6.23 -3.01 -3.47
CA PRO A 82 -6.35 -2.06 -4.56
C PRO A 82 -6.97 -0.76 -4.02
N VAL A 83 -6.32 0.37 -4.30
CA VAL A 83 -6.78 1.69 -3.90
C VAL A 83 -6.68 2.66 -5.07
N GLY A 84 -7.36 3.81 -4.94
CA GLY A 84 -7.20 4.92 -5.87
C GLY A 84 -6.10 5.90 -5.41
N GLU A 85 -6.15 7.11 -5.96
CA GLU A 85 -5.29 8.22 -5.53
C GLU A 85 -5.53 8.52 -4.04
N MET A 86 -4.46 8.42 -3.25
CA MET A 86 -4.53 8.65 -1.80
C MET A 86 -4.50 10.15 -1.47
N PRO A 87 -5.22 10.58 -0.41
CA PRO A 87 -5.26 11.98 -0.01
C PRO A 87 -3.88 12.50 0.41
N ASP A 88 -3.70 13.81 0.32
CA ASP A 88 -2.48 14.49 0.77
C ASP A 88 -2.34 14.40 2.29
N PRO A 89 -1.30 13.72 2.83
CA PRO A 89 -1.12 13.63 4.26
C PRO A 89 -0.42 14.87 4.85
N TRP A 90 0.19 15.74 4.03
CA TRP A 90 1.00 16.85 4.53
C TRP A 90 0.24 17.85 5.40
N PRO A 91 -1.03 18.22 5.12
CA PRO A 91 -1.80 19.08 6.03
C PRO A 91 -1.99 18.49 7.43
N THR A 92 -1.99 17.16 7.55
CA THR A 92 -2.15 16.44 8.81
C THR A 92 -0.81 16.20 9.51
N LEU A 93 0.27 15.95 8.74
CA LEU A 93 1.60 15.62 9.26
C LEU A 93 2.46 16.86 9.54
N VAL A 94 2.30 17.92 8.77
CA VAL A 94 3.05 19.17 8.86
C VAL A 94 2.05 20.28 9.08
N MET A 95 1.69 20.50 10.35
CA MET A 95 0.81 21.60 10.71
C MET A 95 1.50 22.94 10.36
N PRO A 96 0.76 23.92 9.79
CA PRO A 96 1.30 25.24 9.56
C PRO A 96 1.80 25.83 10.87
N ARG A 97 2.95 26.51 10.84
CA ARG A 97 3.46 27.24 12.02
C ARG A 97 2.38 28.21 12.48
N ILE A 98 1.77 27.95 13.64
CA ILE A 98 0.94 28.94 14.33
C ILE A 98 1.89 30.06 14.75
N ARG A 99 1.99 31.12 13.95
CA ARG A 99 2.56 32.38 14.44
C ARG A 99 1.48 33.01 15.31
N GLY A 100 1.70 33.00 16.62
CA GLY A 100 0.88 33.76 17.55
C GLY A 100 0.77 35.21 17.08
N ARG A 101 -0.45 35.76 17.17
CA ARG A 101 -0.70 37.19 17.00
C ARG A 101 -0.09 37.97 18.15
#